data_AF-A0A136LWA6-F1
#
_entry.id   AF-A0A136LWA6-F1
#
_cell.length_a   1.000
_cell.length_b   1.000
_cell.length_c   1.000
_cell.angle_alpha   90.00
_cell.angle_beta   90.00
_cell.angle_gamma   90.00
#
_symmetry.space_group_name_H-M   'P 1'
#
loop_
_entity.id
_entity.type
_entity.pdbx_description
1 polymer ?
#
loop_
_entity_poly.entity_id
_entity_poly.type
_entity_poly.pdbx_seq_one_letter_code
_entity_poly.pdbx_strand_id
1 'polypeptide(L)'
;MRFVYFLLFLTAALQGFSQSESVSMSISRNDAKTTYRTSDPFNSFNIETRGTIEVSDDDRDISSMSHDGYFEVTKTSFGSKRTIKIIREGSVLIKRYYEGRTEVNFDPAGRKWLAEILPEVVRTTTIAAESRVNRFYAKGGTPAVLAEIEAIRSDHVKSYYARLLMKKPVAEKDYSLVVTKVTGNMSSDHYITEFLENNLDKFLKNKEATEAVFAATNEMGSDHYKTQIIKEALRAQPPSVESVKIALASAAEINSDHYKTEVLTSLMRQGNLTDDIVAEMINTSKTIQSDHYRSVVLTKALERDLSPSAHQRAVESVKDIHSDHYKTQVIKSLLNKSIDEKVLAELLPVTSTIGSDHYRSEVLTMLLDRQDFSDATFEQLVEYSAEIESDHYKSEILRNALDRSDLNDTKIIALLTAAKTINSDHYLTEVLVSATSRVRTGNEALKNAYRDAARKIDSETYYGRAMRALDR
;
A
#
# COMPACT_ATOMS: atom_id res chain seq x y z
N MET A 1 39.12 26.33 63.16
CA MET A 1 37.71 26.20 62.70
C MET A 1 37.40 27.32 61.73
N ARG A 2 37.27 27.03 60.44
CA ARG A 2 36.43 27.72 59.45
C ARG A 2 36.62 26.99 58.12
N PHE A 3 35.59 26.24 57.74
CA PHE A 3 35.47 25.53 56.48
C PHE A 3 35.38 26.54 55.34
N VAL A 4 36.16 26.34 54.26
CA VAL A 4 35.94 26.95 52.96
C VAL A 4 35.58 25.82 52.01
N TYR A 5 34.35 25.87 51.50
CA TYR A 5 33.80 24.92 50.53
C TYR A 5 34.44 25.16 49.17
N PHE A 6 35.05 24.11 48.59
CA PHE A 6 35.39 24.05 47.18
C PHE A 6 34.32 23.18 46.50
N LEU A 7 33.40 23.83 45.79
CA LEU A 7 32.34 23.16 45.04
C LEU A 7 32.92 22.85 43.64
N LEU A 8 33.36 21.61 43.44
CA LEU A 8 33.80 21.12 42.13
C LEU A 8 32.64 20.33 41.52
N PHE A 9 31.94 20.95 40.57
CA PHE A 9 30.94 20.28 39.74
C PHE A 9 31.64 19.24 38.86
N LEU A 10 31.46 17.96 39.17
CA LEU A 10 31.77 16.85 38.27
C LEU A 10 30.45 16.29 37.74
N THR A 11 29.99 16.82 36.61
CA THR A 11 28.92 16.23 35.81
C THR A 11 29.46 15.00 35.10
N ALA A 12 29.36 13.83 35.74
CA ALA A 12 29.54 12.56 35.06
C ALA A 12 28.28 12.29 34.22
N ALA A 13 28.38 12.51 32.91
CA ALA A 13 27.39 12.04 31.95
C ALA A 13 27.41 10.51 31.93
N LEU A 14 26.45 9.89 32.62
CA LEU A 14 26.12 8.47 32.45
C LEU A 14 25.47 8.31 31.07
N GLN A 15 26.29 8.05 30.06
CA GLN A 15 25.80 7.47 28.81
C GLN A 15 25.32 6.06 29.12
N GLY A 16 24.00 5.90 29.23
CA GLY A 16 23.35 4.59 29.29
C GLY A 16 23.57 3.87 27.97
N PHE A 17 24.60 3.02 27.91
CA PHE A 17 24.66 1.95 26.93
C PHE A 17 23.59 0.91 27.31
N SER A 18 22.38 1.07 26.76
CA SER A 18 21.42 -0.01 26.68
C SER A 18 21.93 -1.00 25.63
N GLN A 19 22.79 -1.93 26.04
CA GLN A 19 23.00 -3.15 25.25
C GLN A 19 21.67 -3.90 25.28
N SER A 20 20.98 -3.97 24.15
CA SER A 20 19.84 -4.87 24.00
C SER A 20 20.31 -6.29 24.31
N GLU A 21 19.84 -6.88 25.41
CA GLU A 21 20.09 -8.29 25.71
C GLU A 21 19.52 -9.14 24.57
N SER A 22 20.38 -9.68 23.72
CA SER A 22 19.97 -10.53 22.61
C SER A 22 19.62 -11.91 23.13
N VAL A 23 18.35 -12.11 23.47
CA VAL A 23 17.80 -13.44 23.80
C VAL A 23 17.65 -14.22 22.49
N SER A 24 18.52 -15.21 22.27
CA SER A 24 18.41 -16.08 21.09
C SER A 24 17.45 -17.23 21.39
N MET A 25 16.45 -17.45 20.54
CA MET A 25 15.55 -18.59 20.61
C MET A 25 15.70 -19.46 19.35
N SER A 26 15.87 -20.77 19.51
CA SER A 26 15.88 -21.73 18.40
C SER A 26 14.92 -22.88 18.66
N ILE A 27 14.25 -23.34 17.60
CA ILE A 27 13.38 -24.50 17.60
C ILE A 27 13.91 -25.47 16.54
N SER A 28 14.21 -26.70 16.94
CA SER A 28 14.54 -27.78 16.02
C SER A 28 13.56 -28.94 16.15
N ARG A 29 13.17 -29.50 15.02
CA ARG A 29 12.31 -30.68 14.93
C ARG A 29 13.02 -31.75 14.11
N ASN A 30 13.09 -32.96 14.65
CA ASN A 30 13.38 -34.18 13.90
C ASN A 30 12.19 -35.15 14.08
N ASP A 31 12.19 -36.29 13.37
CA ASP A 31 11.05 -37.21 13.29
C ASP A 31 10.49 -37.70 14.65
N ALA A 32 11.22 -37.50 15.75
CA ALA A 32 10.77 -37.92 17.08
C ALA A 32 10.87 -36.84 18.18
N LYS A 33 11.43 -35.64 17.96
CA LYS A 33 11.76 -34.72 19.08
C LYS A 33 11.71 -33.26 18.67
N THR A 34 11.08 -32.45 19.54
CA THR A 34 11.11 -30.99 19.47
C THR A 34 12.00 -30.44 20.56
N THR A 35 12.93 -29.56 20.19
CA THR A 35 13.82 -28.87 21.14
C THR A 35 13.60 -27.37 21.05
N TYR A 36 13.38 -26.73 22.21
CA TYR A 36 13.34 -25.28 22.38
C TYR A 36 14.57 -24.86 23.17
N ARG A 37 15.32 -23.91 22.66
CA ARG A 37 16.49 -23.35 23.36
C ARG A 37 16.41 -21.85 23.38
N THR A 38 16.55 -21.30 24.57
CA THR A 38 16.73 -19.88 24.81
C THR A 38 18.01 -19.68 25.60
N SER A 39 18.85 -18.74 25.21
CA SER A 39 20.04 -18.38 25.99
C SER A 39 20.36 -16.90 25.93
N ASP A 40 20.80 -16.37 27.07
CA ASP A 40 21.42 -15.07 27.28
C ASP A 40 22.75 -15.28 28.05
N PRO A 41 23.58 -14.24 28.29
CA PRO A 41 24.89 -14.40 28.95
C PRO A 41 24.85 -15.01 30.36
N PHE A 42 23.72 -14.93 31.06
CA PHE A 42 23.57 -15.35 32.46
C PHE A 42 22.60 -16.52 32.65
N ASN A 43 21.75 -16.79 31.66
CA ASN A 43 20.73 -17.83 31.71
C ASN A 43 20.69 -18.69 30.44
N SER A 44 20.38 -19.97 30.63
CA SER A 44 19.95 -20.84 29.53
C SER A 44 18.70 -21.61 29.93
N PHE A 45 17.81 -21.79 28.97
CA PHE A 45 16.56 -22.50 29.11
C PHE A 45 16.38 -23.44 27.94
N ASN A 46 16.42 -24.74 28.21
CA ASN A 46 16.33 -25.79 27.20
C ASN A 46 15.16 -26.72 27.55
N ILE A 47 14.24 -26.85 26.61
CA ILE A 47 13.11 -27.77 26.72
C ILE A 47 13.20 -28.77 25.59
N GLU A 48 13.04 -30.04 25.94
CA GLU A 48 13.02 -31.13 25.00
C GLU A 48 11.74 -31.93 25.22
N THR A 49 11.03 -32.22 24.14
CA THR A 49 9.77 -32.92 24.21
C THR A 49 9.58 -33.89 23.04
N ARG A 50 8.91 -35.01 23.33
CA ARG A 50 8.37 -35.97 22.36
C ARG A 50 6.97 -36.38 22.80
N GLY A 51 6.11 -36.62 21.82
CA GLY A 51 4.75 -37.06 22.07
C GLY A 51 3.83 -35.97 22.59
N THR A 52 2.59 -36.34 22.90
CA THR A 52 1.59 -35.43 23.49
C THR A 52 1.81 -35.33 24.99
N ILE A 53 1.76 -34.12 25.54
CA ILE A 53 1.90 -33.83 26.97
C ILE A 53 0.66 -33.09 27.44
N GLU A 54 0.09 -33.56 28.54
CA GLU A 54 -1.01 -32.92 29.25
C GLU A 54 -0.54 -32.41 30.62
N VAL A 55 -1.00 -31.22 30.98
CA VAL A 55 -0.66 -30.55 32.24
C VAL A 55 -1.86 -30.52 33.19
N SER A 56 -1.61 -30.35 34.47
CA SER A 56 -2.66 -30.13 35.48
C SER A 56 -3.43 -28.83 35.24
N ASP A 57 -4.58 -28.69 35.89
CA ASP A 57 -5.48 -27.53 35.71
C ASP A 57 -4.86 -26.18 36.10
N ASP A 58 -3.83 -26.21 36.95
CA ASP A 58 -3.08 -25.05 37.42
C ASP A 58 -1.73 -24.85 36.71
N ASP A 59 -1.43 -25.68 35.70
CA ASP A 59 -0.13 -25.71 34.99
C ASP A 59 1.07 -25.96 35.90
N ARG A 60 0.88 -26.67 37.03
CA ARG A 60 1.95 -26.96 38.02
C ARG A 60 2.45 -28.40 38.04
N ASP A 61 1.82 -29.30 37.27
CA ASP A 61 2.30 -30.67 37.10
C ASP A 61 2.00 -31.21 35.69
N ILE A 62 2.70 -32.25 35.28
CA ILE A 62 2.35 -33.06 34.09
C ILE A 62 1.42 -34.20 34.55
N SER A 63 0.20 -34.21 34.01
CA SER A 63 -0.87 -35.13 34.37
C SER A 63 -0.85 -36.41 33.53
N SER A 64 -0.50 -36.31 32.24
CA SER A 64 -0.36 -37.48 31.36
C SER A 64 0.53 -37.18 30.16
N MET A 65 0.98 -38.23 29.49
CA MET A 65 1.76 -38.16 28.25
C MET A 65 1.38 -39.32 27.32
N SER A 66 1.66 -39.20 26.02
CA SER A 66 1.54 -40.33 25.07
C SER A 66 2.52 -41.47 25.42
N HIS A 67 2.34 -42.64 24.79
CA HIS A 67 3.14 -43.84 25.10
C HIS A 67 4.65 -43.63 24.92
N ASP A 68 5.04 -42.86 23.90
CA ASP A 68 6.41 -42.46 23.61
C ASP A 68 6.81 -41.12 24.28
N GLY A 69 5.95 -40.60 25.16
CA GLY A 69 6.06 -39.29 25.78
C GLY A 69 7.39 -39.06 26.49
N TYR A 70 8.03 -37.94 26.16
CA TYR A 70 9.25 -37.47 26.81
C TYR A 70 9.14 -35.98 27.10
N PHE A 71 9.59 -35.58 28.28
CA PHE A 71 9.73 -34.18 28.65
C PHE A 71 11.01 -33.99 29.45
N GLU A 72 11.85 -33.07 29.01
CA GLU A 72 12.98 -32.60 29.79
C GLU A 72 13.01 -31.07 29.77
N VAL A 73 13.06 -30.47 30.95
CA VAL A 73 13.30 -29.03 31.09
C VAL A 73 14.59 -28.83 31.87
N THR A 74 15.47 -28.03 31.31
CA THR A 74 16.74 -27.61 31.92
C THR A 74 16.76 -26.09 31.99
N LYS A 75 16.99 -25.55 33.18
CA LYS A 75 17.26 -24.11 33.36
C LYS A 75 18.59 -23.94 34.08
N THR A 76 19.46 -23.11 33.51
CA THR A 76 20.67 -22.63 34.18
C THR A 76 20.49 -21.14 34.42
N SER A 77 20.66 -20.70 35.67
CA SER A 77 20.63 -19.29 36.04
C SER A 77 21.79 -19.00 36.99
N PHE A 78 22.63 -18.03 36.66
CA PHE A 78 23.81 -17.66 37.47
C PHE A 78 24.67 -18.87 37.87
N GLY A 79 24.94 -19.77 36.92
CA GLY A 79 25.74 -20.99 37.13
C GLY A 79 25.01 -22.15 37.83
N SER A 80 23.81 -21.92 38.38
CA SER A 80 22.99 -22.98 39.00
C SER A 80 22.12 -23.66 37.95
N LYS A 81 22.37 -24.96 37.70
CA LYS A 81 21.63 -25.77 36.74
C LYS A 81 20.63 -26.69 37.44
N ARG A 82 19.37 -26.67 37.02
CA ARG A 82 18.33 -27.62 37.44
C ARG A 82 17.74 -28.31 36.22
N THR A 83 17.43 -29.60 36.36
CA THR A 83 16.84 -30.42 35.29
C THR A 83 15.72 -31.28 35.83
N ILE A 84 14.60 -31.34 35.12
CA ILE A 84 13.54 -32.33 35.33
C ILE A 84 13.45 -33.17 34.07
N LYS A 85 13.38 -34.49 34.25
CA LYS A 85 13.09 -35.44 33.18
C LYS A 85 11.84 -36.23 33.55
N ILE A 86 10.90 -36.31 32.64
CA ILE A 86 9.65 -37.05 32.81
C ILE A 86 9.49 -37.98 31.61
N ILE A 87 9.37 -39.27 31.91
CA ILE A 87 9.12 -40.34 30.94
C ILE A 87 7.89 -41.12 31.37
N ARG A 88 7.23 -41.75 30.41
CA ARG A 88 6.12 -42.65 30.67
C ARG A 88 6.57 -44.11 30.66
N GLU A 89 6.32 -44.82 31.76
CA GLU A 89 6.50 -46.28 31.86
C GLU A 89 5.15 -46.93 32.17
N GLY A 90 4.58 -47.65 31.19
CA GLY A 90 3.22 -48.19 31.33
C GLY A 90 2.20 -47.06 31.50
N SER A 91 1.43 -47.06 32.60
CA SER A 91 0.49 -45.99 32.96
C SER A 91 1.06 -44.95 33.94
N VAL A 92 2.34 -45.07 34.30
CA VAL A 92 2.97 -44.25 35.35
C VAL A 92 3.94 -43.26 34.73
N LEU A 93 3.97 -42.04 35.26
CA LEU A 93 4.96 -41.02 34.91
C LEU A 93 6.15 -41.12 35.88
N ILE A 94 7.32 -41.42 35.37
CA ILE A 94 8.57 -41.44 36.15
C ILE A 94 9.18 -40.05 36.06
N LYS A 95 9.28 -39.35 37.21
CA LYS A 95 9.79 -37.99 37.33
C LYS A 95 11.13 -37.99 38.06
N ARG A 96 12.19 -37.49 37.40
CA ARG A 96 13.53 -37.38 37.97
C ARG A 96 13.95 -35.91 38.03
N TYR A 97 14.59 -35.51 39.12
CA TYR A 97 15.06 -34.16 39.37
C TYR A 97 16.57 -34.14 39.59
N TYR A 98 17.26 -33.19 38.97
CA TYR A 98 18.70 -33.06 39.06
C TYR A 98 19.10 -31.62 39.43
N GLU A 99 20.06 -31.51 40.35
CA GLU A 99 20.79 -30.27 40.65
C GLU A 99 22.23 -30.43 40.16
N GLY A 100 22.60 -29.64 39.15
CA GLY A 100 23.84 -29.83 38.40
C GLY A 100 23.86 -31.18 37.68
N ARG A 101 24.67 -32.11 38.19
CA ARG A 101 24.81 -33.49 37.67
C ARG A 101 24.26 -34.55 38.64
N THR A 102 23.79 -34.12 39.81
CA THR A 102 23.38 -35.02 40.89
C THR A 102 21.87 -35.20 40.86
N GLU A 103 21.41 -36.45 40.86
CA GLU A 103 19.98 -36.76 41.04
C GLU A 103 19.59 -36.51 42.50
N VAL A 104 18.49 -35.77 42.69
CA VAL A 104 17.92 -35.43 43.99
C VAL A 104 16.51 -36.00 44.03
N ASN A 105 16.03 -36.38 45.22
CA ASN A 105 14.66 -36.84 45.40
C ASN A 105 13.66 -35.86 44.77
N PHE A 106 12.78 -36.37 43.92
CA PHE A 106 11.76 -35.56 43.25
C PHE A 106 10.82 -34.91 44.28
N ASP A 107 10.46 -35.64 45.34
CA ASP A 107 9.65 -35.10 46.42
C ASP A 107 10.51 -34.72 47.64
N PRO A 108 10.39 -33.48 48.18
CA PRO A 108 9.52 -32.38 47.72
C PRO A 108 10.15 -31.42 46.70
N ALA A 109 11.48 -31.46 46.51
CA ALA A 109 12.23 -30.41 45.83
C ALA A 109 11.93 -30.31 44.33
N GLY A 110 11.96 -31.45 43.62
CA GLY A 110 11.62 -31.54 42.21
C GLY A 110 10.16 -31.18 41.92
N ARG A 111 9.20 -31.62 42.77
CA ARG A 111 7.79 -31.23 42.65
C ARG A 111 7.62 -29.73 42.76
N LYS A 112 8.26 -29.11 43.76
CA LYS A 112 8.22 -27.65 43.94
C LYS A 112 8.78 -26.92 42.72
N TRP A 113 9.94 -27.35 42.23
CA TRP A 113 10.56 -26.72 41.07
C TRP A 113 9.76 -26.94 39.78
N LEU A 114 9.12 -28.11 39.59
CA LEU A 114 8.19 -28.35 38.48
C LEU A 114 7.03 -27.35 38.49
N ALA A 115 6.41 -27.18 39.66
CA ALA A 115 5.30 -26.26 39.86
C ALA A 115 5.69 -24.79 39.58
N GLU A 116 6.95 -24.42 39.82
CA GLU A 116 7.48 -23.09 39.53
C GLU A 116 7.81 -22.89 38.05
N ILE A 117 8.39 -23.90 37.38
CA ILE A 117 8.92 -23.74 36.02
C ILE A 117 7.90 -24.06 34.92
N LEU A 118 6.95 -24.95 35.17
CA LEU A 118 6.01 -25.41 34.15
C LEU A 118 5.13 -24.29 33.56
N PRO A 119 4.64 -23.28 34.34
CA PRO A 119 3.94 -22.14 33.77
C PRO A 119 4.78 -21.33 32.76
N GLU A 120 6.09 -21.21 32.98
CA GLU A 120 7.02 -20.57 32.05
C GLU A 120 7.20 -21.43 30.78
N VAL A 121 7.32 -22.75 30.93
CA VAL A 121 7.44 -23.71 29.82
C VAL A 121 6.24 -23.61 28.87
N VAL A 122 5.02 -23.69 29.40
CA VAL A 122 3.80 -23.72 28.56
C VAL A 122 3.46 -22.37 27.92
N ARG A 123 4.04 -21.26 28.42
CA ARG A 123 3.92 -19.91 27.85
C ARG A 123 5.05 -19.54 26.89
N THR A 124 6.14 -20.30 26.88
CA THR A 124 7.26 -20.11 25.95
C THR A 124 7.26 -21.12 24.81
N THR A 125 6.43 -22.17 24.91
CA THR A 125 6.31 -23.24 23.92
C THR A 125 4.86 -23.49 23.54
N THR A 126 4.62 -24.36 22.58
CA THR A 126 3.27 -24.84 22.23
C THR A 126 2.87 -26.13 22.97
N ILE A 127 3.64 -26.54 23.99
CA ILE A 127 3.33 -27.72 24.80
C ILE A 127 2.00 -27.53 25.51
N ALA A 128 1.14 -28.56 25.46
CA ALA A 128 -0.20 -28.57 26.02
C ALA A 128 -1.13 -27.43 25.55
N ALA A 129 -0.76 -26.68 24.50
CA ALA A 129 -1.51 -25.49 24.10
C ALA A 129 -2.97 -25.81 23.75
N GLU A 130 -3.24 -26.95 23.12
CA GLU A 130 -4.60 -27.36 22.77
C GLU A 130 -5.46 -27.62 24.02
N SER A 131 -4.98 -28.42 24.97
CA SER A 131 -5.72 -28.70 26.19
C SER A 131 -5.85 -27.48 27.09
N ARG A 132 -4.82 -26.61 27.14
CA ARG A 132 -4.88 -25.32 27.84
C ARG A 132 -5.95 -24.41 27.23
N VAL A 133 -5.99 -24.24 25.92
CA VAL A 133 -7.04 -23.45 25.24
C VAL A 133 -8.42 -24.05 25.50
N ASN A 134 -8.57 -25.38 25.43
CA ASN A 134 -9.83 -26.06 25.76
C ASN A 134 -10.29 -25.73 27.19
N ARG A 135 -9.37 -25.82 28.15
CA ARG A 135 -9.64 -25.55 29.57
C ARG A 135 -10.00 -24.09 29.82
N PHE A 136 -9.23 -23.14 29.29
CA PHE A 136 -9.53 -21.71 29.44
C PHE A 136 -10.86 -21.34 28.78
N TYR A 137 -11.12 -21.86 27.57
CA TYR A 137 -12.38 -21.62 26.87
C TYR A 137 -13.58 -22.22 27.62
N ALA A 138 -13.46 -23.43 28.17
CA ALA A 138 -14.52 -24.04 28.98
C ALA A 138 -14.80 -23.25 30.28
N LYS A 139 -13.75 -22.66 30.88
CA LYS A 139 -13.86 -21.93 32.15
C LYS A 139 -14.46 -20.53 31.99
N GLY A 140 -14.17 -19.83 30.90
CA GLY A 140 -14.56 -18.42 30.76
C GLY A 140 -14.71 -17.93 29.33
N GLY A 141 -14.86 -18.83 28.36
CA GLY A 141 -15.07 -18.51 26.94
C GLY A 141 -13.89 -17.77 26.31
N THR A 142 -14.20 -16.98 25.28
CA THR A 142 -13.23 -16.16 24.53
C THR A 142 -12.35 -15.27 25.43
N PRO A 143 -12.90 -14.51 26.40
CA PRO A 143 -12.10 -13.64 27.26
C PRO A 143 -11.02 -14.38 28.07
N ALA A 144 -11.31 -15.59 28.56
CA ALA A 144 -10.35 -16.36 29.34
C ALA A 144 -9.15 -16.85 28.50
N VAL A 145 -9.36 -17.18 27.22
CA VAL A 145 -8.26 -17.53 26.31
C VAL A 145 -7.44 -16.30 25.94
N LEU A 146 -8.10 -15.15 25.69
CA LEU A 146 -7.40 -13.89 25.39
C LEU A 146 -6.52 -13.42 26.56
N ALA A 147 -6.98 -13.60 27.81
CA ALA A 147 -6.18 -13.31 29.00
C ALA A 147 -4.91 -14.18 29.09
N GLU A 148 -4.98 -15.45 28.64
CA GLU A 148 -3.79 -16.29 28.55
C GLU A 148 -2.87 -15.85 27.40
N ILE A 149 -3.42 -15.43 26.25
CA ILE A 149 -2.62 -14.90 25.12
C ILE A 149 -1.83 -13.66 25.56
N GLU A 150 -2.43 -12.77 26.34
CA GLU A 150 -1.76 -11.58 26.90
C GLU A 150 -0.60 -11.95 27.85
N ALA A 151 -0.69 -13.08 28.57
CA ALA A 151 0.37 -13.55 29.46
C ALA A 151 1.53 -14.28 28.76
N ILE A 152 1.37 -14.64 27.48
CA ILE A 152 2.39 -15.29 26.66
C ILE A 152 3.39 -14.22 26.17
N ARG A 153 4.68 -14.55 26.08
CA ARG A 153 5.71 -13.59 25.60
C ARG A 153 5.97 -13.69 24.10
N SER A 154 6.07 -14.91 23.58
CA SER A 154 6.45 -15.15 22.19
C SER A 154 5.27 -14.96 21.23
N ASP A 155 5.42 -14.13 20.21
CA ASP A 155 4.40 -13.92 19.18
C ASP A 155 4.04 -15.20 18.43
N HIS A 156 5.02 -16.09 18.19
CA HIS A 156 4.76 -17.41 17.63
C HIS A 156 3.77 -18.21 18.49
N VAL A 157 3.96 -18.21 19.81
CA VAL A 157 3.09 -18.94 20.74
C VAL A 157 1.73 -18.23 20.85
N LYS A 158 1.68 -16.90 20.89
CA LYS A 158 0.43 -16.12 20.82
C LYS A 158 -0.38 -16.48 19.58
N SER A 159 0.28 -16.52 18.42
CA SER A 159 -0.32 -16.87 17.13
C SER A 159 -0.91 -18.27 17.18
N TYR A 160 -0.17 -19.22 17.74
CA TYR A 160 -0.64 -20.60 17.89
C TYR A 160 -1.89 -20.69 18.78
N TYR A 161 -1.91 -20.01 19.93
CA TYR A 161 -3.09 -19.97 20.80
C TYR A 161 -4.28 -19.25 20.14
N ALA A 162 -4.05 -18.15 19.44
CA ALA A 162 -5.09 -17.44 18.68
C ALA A 162 -5.68 -18.32 17.57
N ARG A 163 -4.86 -19.11 16.87
CA ARG A 163 -5.31 -20.09 15.86
C ARG A 163 -6.17 -21.19 16.49
N LEU A 164 -5.80 -21.68 17.68
CA LEU A 164 -6.60 -22.66 18.42
C LEU A 164 -7.92 -22.05 18.92
N LEU A 165 -7.91 -20.80 19.37
CA LEU A 165 -9.11 -20.05 19.74
C LEU A 165 -10.08 -19.94 18.56
N MET A 166 -9.59 -19.61 17.35
CA MET A 166 -10.45 -19.48 16.17
C MET A 166 -11.03 -20.81 15.65
N LYS A 167 -10.58 -21.96 16.18
CA LYS A 167 -11.22 -23.28 16.00
C LYS A 167 -12.34 -23.55 17.02
N LYS A 168 -12.53 -22.68 18.01
CA LYS A 168 -13.65 -22.73 18.97
C LYS A 168 -14.87 -22.02 18.42
N PRO A 169 -16.08 -22.30 18.96
CA PRO A 169 -17.30 -21.60 18.55
C PRO A 169 -17.35 -20.17 19.11
N VAL A 170 -16.39 -19.33 18.70
CA VAL A 170 -16.32 -17.90 19.04
C VAL A 170 -17.52 -17.19 18.42
N ALA A 171 -18.28 -16.45 19.24
CA ALA A 171 -19.45 -15.71 18.77
C ALA A 171 -19.03 -14.53 17.89
N GLU A 172 -19.80 -14.21 16.84
CA GLU A 172 -19.50 -13.12 15.91
C GLU A 172 -19.33 -11.76 16.62
N LYS A 173 -20.12 -11.51 17.68
CA LYS A 173 -20.01 -10.30 18.51
C LYS A 173 -18.64 -10.12 19.19
N ASP A 174 -17.85 -11.20 19.31
CA ASP A 174 -16.54 -11.19 19.96
C ASP A 174 -15.40 -11.05 18.94
N TYR A 175 -15.67 -11.03 17.62
CA TYR A 175 -14.62 -10.97 16.59
C TYR A 175 -13.78 -9.70 16.69
N SER A 176 -14.39 -8.53 16.90
CA SER A 176 -13.65 -7.27 17.09
C SER A 176 -12.72 -7.35 18.31
N LEU A 177 -13.22 -7.87 19.44
CA LEU A 177 -12.42 -8.08 20.65
C LEU A 177 -11.23 -9.02 20.39
N VAL A 178 -11.47 -10.12 19.66
CA VAL A 178 -10.43 -11.08 19.32
C VAL A 178 -9.35 -10.44 18.44
N VAL A 179 -9.73 -9.69 17.40
CA VAL A 179 -8.78 -8.97 16.56
C VAL A 179 -7.94 -8.02 17.41
N THR A 180 -8.58 -7.08 18.12
CA THR A 180 -7.86 -6.07 18.92
C THR A 180 -6.94 -6.70 19.96
N LYS A 181 -7.40 -7.74 20.68
CA LYS A 181 -6.59 -8.35 21.75
C LYS A 181 -5.47 -9.23 21.22
N VAL A 182 -5.65 -9.92 20.09
CA VAL A 182 -4.57 -10.75 19.53
C VAL A 182 -3.53 -9.86 18.88
N THR A 183 -3.92 -8.93 18.00
CA THR A 183 -2.97 -8.09 17.26
C THR A 183 -2.27 -7.09 18.17
N GLY A 184 -2.98 -6.47 19.13
CA GLY A 184 -2.39 -5.53 20.09
C GLY A 184 -1.44 -6.17 21.10
N ASN A 185 -1.41 -7.50 21.19
CA ASN A 185 -0.43 -8.24 21.99
C ASN A 185 0.72 -8.79 21.14
N MET A 186 0.77 -8.58 19.84
CA MET A 186 1.85 -9.04 18.97
C MET A 186 2.68 -7.86 18.46
N SER A 187 3.98 -8.08 18.25
CA SER A 187 4.87 -7.09 17.64
C SER A 187 5.30 -7.47 16.22
N SER A 188 5.21 -8.76 15.86
CA SER A 188 5.57 -9.25 14.54
C SER A 188 4.42 -9.06 13.55
N ASP A 189 4.62 -8.15 12.60
CA ASP A 189 3.71 -7.95 11.46
C ASP A 189 3.42 -9.25 10.69
N HIS A 190 4.39 -10.16 10.62
CA HIS A 190 4.22 -11.47 9.99
C HIS A 190 3.14 -12.30 10.69
N TYR A 191 3.21 -12.44 12.02
CA TYR A 191 2.23 -13.23 12.76
C TYR A 191 0.87 -12.53 12.85
N ILE A 192 0.84 -11.19 12.88
CA ILE A 192 -0.39 -10.41 12.75
C ILE A 192 -1.06 -10.70 11.41
N THR A 193 -0.29 -10.64 10.31
CA THR A 193 -0.79 -10.95 8.96
C THR A 193 -1.34 -12.36 8.86
N GLU A 194 -0.57 -13.36 9.29
CA GLU A 194 -1.00 -14.77 9.25
C GLU A 194 -2.29 -14.97 10.05
N PHE A 195 -2.42 -14.33 11.21
CA PHE A 195 -3.62 -14.41 12.02
C PHE A 195 -4.83 -13.78 11.34
N LEU A 196 -4.68 -12.55 10.81
CA LEU A 196 -5.78 -11.84 10.16
C LEU A 196 -6.24 -12.56 8.90
N GLU A 197 -5.34 -12.90 7.98
CA GLU A 197 -5.65 -13.53 6.69
C GLU A 197 -6.41 -14.86 6.84
N ASN A 198 -5.97 -15.70 7.78
CA ASN A 198 -6.60 -17.00 8.03
C ASN A 198 -8.03 -16.89 8.58
N ASN A 199 -8.50 -15.69 8.92
CA ASN A 199 -9.80 -15.45 9.55
C ASN A 199 -10.60 -14.30 8.91
N LEU A 200 -10.14 -13.74 7.77
CA LEU A 200 -10.83 -12.64 7.09
C LEU A 200 -12.27 -13.00 6.71
N ASP A 201 -12.53 -14.25 6.33
CA ASP A 201 -13.87 -14.74 5.99
C ASP A 201 -14.88 -14.60 7.14
N LYS A 202 -14.39 -14.65 8.39
CA LYS A 202 -15.18 -14.43 9.60
C LYS A 202 -15.23 -12.94 9.94
N PHE A 203 -14.08 -12.27 9.99
CA PHE A 203 -13.99 -10.89 10.46
C PHE A 203 -14.72 -9.91 9.55
N LEU A 204 -14.67 -10.12 8.23
CA LEU A 204 -15.32 -9.23 7.28
C LEU A 204 -16.86 -9.35 7.27
N LYS A 205 -17.46 -10.34 7.93
CA LYS A 205 -18.93 -10.46 8.06
C LYS A 205 -19.52 -9.51 9.10
N ASN A 206 -18.69 -8.96 9.97
CA ASN A 206 -19.08 -8.07 11.05
C ASN A 206 -18.40 -6.71 10.87
N LYS A 207 -19.16 -5.61 10.98
CA LYS A 207 -18.64 -4.26 10.74
C LYS A 207 -17.55 -3.88 11.74
N GLU A 208 -17.80 -4.10 13.03
CA GLU A 208 -16.87 -3.75 14.10
C GLU A 208 -15.56 -4.55 13.99
N ALA A 209 -15.63 -5.82 13.57
CA ALA A 209 -14.48 -6.66 13.33
C ALA A 209 -13.70 -6.22 12.07
N THR A 210 -14.41 -5.81 11.01
CA THR A 210 -13.78 -5.23 9.81
C THR A 210 -12.98 -3.97 10.17
N GLU A 211 -13.58 -3.07 10.94
CA GLU A 211 -12.91 -1.85 11.43
C GLU A 211 -11.68 -2.21 12.30
N ALA A 212 -11.79 -3.22 13.17
CA ALA A 212 -10.67 -3.70 13.98
C ALA A 212 -9.53 -4.29 13.12
N VAL A 213 -9.84 -5.00 12.02
CA VAL A 213 -8.82 -5.54 11.08
C VAL A 213 -8.02 -4.40 10.46
N PHE A 214 -8.70 -3.37 9.94
CA PHE A 214 -8.00 -2.25 9.31
C PHE A 214 -7.29 -1.34 10.32
N ALA A 215 -7.83 -1.19 11.53
CA ALA A 215 -7.13 -0.51 12.62
C ALA A 215 -5.81 -1.22 12.97
N ALA A 216 -5.85 -2.54 13.16
CA ALA A 216 -4.65 -3.34 13.40
C ALA A 216 -3.67 -3.28 12.22
N THR A 217 -4.20 -3.28 10.98
CA THR A 217 -3.39 -3.14 9.76
C THR A 217 -2.65 -1.80 9.74
N ASN A 218 -3.31 -0.71 10.11
CA ASN A 218 -2.70 0.62 10.12
C ASN A 218 -1.56 0.76 11.16
N GLU A 219 -1.66 0.05 12.28
CA GLU A 219 -0.62 0.05 13.35
C GLU A 219 0.65 -0.73 12.97
N MET A 220 0.61 -1.56 11.93
CA MET A 220 1.76 -2.37 11.51
C MET A 220 2.90 -1.49 10.95
N GLY A 221 4.14 -1.96 11.06
CA GLY A 221 5.31 -1.24 10.56
C GLY A 221 5.58 -1.47 9.07
N SER A 222 5.23 -2.65 8.56
CA SER A 222 5.57 -3.10 7.22
C SER A 222 4.45 -2.86 6.21
N ASP A 223 4.70 -1.95 5.26
CA ASP A 223 3.80 -1.70 4.13
C ASP A 223 3.53 -2.95 3.27
N HIS A 224 4.49 -3.88 3.20
CA HIS A 224 4.32 -5.15 2.51
C HIS A 224 3.18 -5.96 3.12
N TYR A 225 3.21 -6.13 4.44
CA TYR A 225 2.20 -6.88 5.17
C TYR A 225 0.85 -6.15 5.21
N LYS A 226 0.85 -4.81 5.34
CA LYS A 226 -0.36 -3.98 5.16
C LYS A 226 -1.03 -4.26 3.82
N THR A 227 -0.24 -4.21 2.75
CA THR A 227 -0.69 -4.45 1.38
C THR A 227 -1.28 -5.85 1.22
N GLN A 228 -0.67 -6.86 1.83
CA GLN A 228 -1.15 -8.24 1.79
C GLN A 228 -2.57 -8.34 2.37
N ILE A 229 -2.77 -7.84 3.60
CA ILE A 229 -4.06 -7.87 4.29
C ILE A 229 -5.13 -7.10 3.51
N ILE A 230 -4.82 -5.88 3.05
CA ILE A 230 -5.79 -5.04 2.33
C ILE A 230 -6.23 -5.73 1.02
N LYS A 231 -5.28 -6.32 0.27
CA LYS A 231 -5.60 -7.02 -0.98
C LYS A 231 -6.43 -8.28 -0.73
N GLU A 232 -6.11 -9.07 0.29
CA GLU A 232 -6.91 -10.25 0.63
C GLU A 232 -8.31 -9.86 1.12
N ALA A 233 -8.43 -8.80 1.91
CA ALA A 233 -9.74 -8.30 2.36
C ALA A 233 -10.61 -7.84 1.18
N LEU A 234 -10.02 -7.13 0.22
CA LEU A 234 -10.71 -6.71 -1.01
C LEU A 234 -11.07 -7.87 -1.95
N ARG A 235 -10.41 -9.03 -1.83
CA ARG A 235 -10.75 -10.25 -2.60
C ARG A 235 -11.83 -11.09 -1.93
N ALA A 236 -11.83 -11.13 -0.60
CA ALA A 236 -12.67 -12.04 0.19
C ALA A 236 -14.17 -11.73 0.13
N GLN A 237 -14.56 -10.50 -0.22
CA GLN A 237 -15.97 -10.13 -0.40
C GLN A 237 -16.18 -9.32 -1.68
N PRO A 238 -17.36 -9.41 -2.31
CA PRO A 238 -17.75 -8.45 -3.33
C PRO A 238 -17.60 -7.03 -2.76
N PRO A 239 -16.92 -6.12 -3.47
CA PRO A 239 -16.73 -4.76 -3.00
C PRO A 239 -18.09 -4.09 -2.79
N SER A 240 -18.52 -3.94 -1.53
CA SER A 240 -19.47 -2.90 -1.18
C SER A 240 -18.74 -1.56 -1.20
N VAL A 241 -19.43 -0.48 -1.57
CA VAL A 241 -18.82 0.86 -1.59
C VAL A 241 -18.22 1.22 -0.21
N GLU A 242 -18.89 0.83 0.87
CA GLU A 242 -18.43 1.09 2.24
C GLU A 242 -17.16 0.30 2.58
N SER A 243 -17.15 -1.01 2.30
CA SER A 243 -15.98 -1.87 2.56
C SER A 243 -14.77 -1.42 1.75
N VAL A 244 -14.98 -0.99 0.50
CA VAL A 244 -13.91 -0.44 -0.33
C VAL A 244 -13.40 0.88 0.23
N LYS A 245 -14.27 1.79 0.68
CA LYS A 245 -13.83 3.05 1.30
C LYS A 245 -12.96 2.83 2.52
N ILE A 246 -13.33 1.89 3.40
CA ILE A 246 -12.52 1.54 4.57
C ILE A 246 -11.15 1.00 4.14
N ALA A 247 -11.13 0.09 3.17
CA ALA A 247 -9.88 -0.46 2.64
C ALA A 247 -8.99 0.60 1.96
N LEU A 248 -9.58 1.53 1.21
CA LEU A 248 -8.88 2.63 0.55
C LEU A 248 -8.35 3.67 1.57
N ALA A 249 -9.07 3.91 2.66
CA ALA A 249 -8.57 4.71 3.76
C ALA A 249 -7.33 4.07 4.40
N SER A 250 -7.33 2.75 4.60
CA SER A 250 -6.14 2.03 5.08
C SER A 250 -4.99 2.05 4.05
N ALA A 251 -5.30 1.94 2.75
CA ALA A 251 -4.30 2.06 1.69
C ALA A 251 -3.64 3.45 1.64
N ALA A 252 -4.36 4.51 1.98
CA ALA A 252 -3.82 5.87 2.05
C ALA A 252 -2.72 6.03 3.12
N GLU A 253 -2.80 5.25 4.20
CA GLU A 253 -1.86 5.23 5.35
C GLU A 253 -0.58 4.39 5.10
N ILE A 254 -0.49 3.70 3.96
CA ILE A 254 0.76 3.04 3.52
C ILE A 254 1.82 4.12 3.27
N ASN A 255 3.10 3.88 3.60
CA ASN A 255 4.14 4.89 3.35
C ASN A 255 4.68 4.80 1.91
N SER A 256 4.86 3.59 1.39
CA SER A 256 5.42 3.34 0.07
C SER A 256 4.40 3.55 -1.06
N ASP A 257 4.70 4.48 -1.96
CA ASP A 257 3.95 4.71 -3.20
C ASP A 257 3.82 3.45 -4.08
N HIS A 258 4.83 2.59 -4.07
CA HIS A 258 4.79 1.30 -4.77
C HIS A 258 3.64 0.43 -4.24
N TYR A 259 3.56 0.28 -2.92
CA TYR A 259 2.56 -0.54 -2.27
C TYR A 259 1.15 0.07 -2.36
N LYS A 260 1.02 1.41 -2.26
CA LYS A 260 -0.24 2.11 -2.58
C LYS A 260 -0.73 1.77 -3.99
N THR A 261 0.20 1.85 -4.96
CA THR A 261 -0.08 1.52 -6.36
C THR A 261 -0.47 0.06 -6.53
N GLU A 262 0.19 -0.85 -5.83
CA GLU A 262 -0.11 -2.28 -5.88
C GLU A 262 -1.53 -2.57 -5.38
N VAL A 263 -1.97 -1.96 -4.28
CA VAL A 263 -3.34 -2.08 -3.77
C VAL A 263 -4.35 -1.58 -4.81
N LEU A 264 -4.18 -0.33 -5.26
CA LEU A 264 -5.13 0.33 -6.17
C LEU A 264 -5.24 -0.41 -7.51
N THR A 265 -4.11 -0.78 -8.11
CA THR A 265 -4.10 -1.50 -9.39
C THR A 265 -4.60 -2.94 -9.24
N SER A 266 -4.42 -3.59 -8.09
CA SER A 266 -5.00 -4.90 -7.80
C SER A 266 -6.52 -4.84 -7.71
N LEU A 267 -7.07 -3.80 -7.05
CA LEU A 267 -8.51 -3.57 -6.98
C LEU A 267 -9.09 -3.30 -8.38
N MET A 268 -8.42 -2.49 -9.20
CA MET A 268 -8.83 -2.19 -10.59
C MET A 268 -8.92 -3.41 -11.52
N ARG A 269 -8.25 -4.52 -11.19
CA ARG A 269 -8.33 -5.78 -11.95
C ARG A 269 -9.60 -6.58 -11.66
N GLN A 270 -10.37 -6.20 -10.63
CA GLN A 270 -11.65 -6.84 -10.34
C GLN A 270 -12.71 -6.39 -11.34
N GLY A 271 -13.59 -7.31 -11.76
CA GLY A 271 -14.55 -7.05 -12.83
C GLY A 271 -15.73 -6.15 -12.42
N ASN A 272 -16.11 -6.19 -11.15
CA ASN A 272 -17.33 -5.58 -10.61
C ASN A 272 -17.09 -4.24 -9.90
N LEU A 273 -16.39 -3.32 -10.56
CA LEU A 273 -16.17 -1.97 -10.04
C LEU A 273 -17.18 -0.98 -10.63
N THR A 274 -17.95 -0.34 -9.76
CA THR A 274 -18.81 0.80 -10.11
C THR A 274 -17.97 2.06 -10.32
N ASP A 275 -18.50 3.01 -11.08
CA ASP A 275 -17.87 4.34 -11.28
C ASP A 275 -17.48 5.02 -9.97
N ASP A 276 -18.35 4.97 -8.94
CA ASP A 276 -18.07 5.58 -7.64
C ASP A 276 -16.82 5.00 -6.96
N ILE A 277 -16.59 3.69 -7.12
CA ILE A 277 -15.41 3.02 -6.56
C ILE A 277 -14.16 3.46 -7.33
N VAL A 278 -14.24 3.55 -8.66
CA VAL A 278 -13.12 4.03 -9.48
C VAL A 278 -12.80 5.48 -9.16
N ALA A 279 -13.82 6.29 -8.96
CA ALA A 279 -13.68 7.70 -8.60
C ALA A 279 -13.07 7.88 -7.20
N GLU A 280 -13.31 6.97 -6.26
CA GLU A 280 -12.62 6.93 -4.96
C GLU A 280 -11.15 6.50 -5.12
N MET A 281 -10.85 5.48 -5.93
CA MET A 281 -9.47 5.07 -6.21
C MET A 281 -8.63 6.17 -6.85
N ILE A 282 -9.22 6.94 -7.79
CA ILE A 282 -8.58 8.13 -8.38
C ILE A 282 -8.29 9.15 -7.27
N ASN A 283 -9.21 9.37 -6.34
CA ASN A 283 -9.00 10.28 -5.22
C ASN A 283 -7.91 9.79 -4.26
N THR A 284 -7.88 8.50 -3.91
CA THR A 284 -6.83 7.89 -3.08
C THR A 284 -5.45 8.00 -3.73
N SER A 285 -5.38 7.98 -5.07
CA SER A 285 -4.11 8.16 -5.80
C SER A 285 -3.43 9.51 -5.53
N LYS A 286 -4.16 10.52 -5.04
CA LYS A 286 -3.59 11.81 -4.61
C LYS A 286 -2.63 11.69 -3.43
N THR A 287 -2.71 10.60 -2.67
CA THR A 287 -1.79 10.32 -1.56
C THR A 287 -0.46 9.71 -2.02
N ILE A 288 -0.32 9.41 -3.33
CA ILE A 288 0.92 8.93 -3.94
C ILE A 288 1.77 10.14 -4.33
N GLN A 289 2.99 10.20 -3.80
CA GLN A 289 3.89 11.34 -4.02
C GLN A 289 4.66 11.24 -5.34
N SER A 290 5.03 10.03 -5.74
CA SER A 290 5.73 9.76 -6.98
C SER A 290 4.81 9.91 -8.20
N ASP A 291 5.13 10.88 -9.06
CA ASP A 291 4.48 11.08 -10.35
C ASP A 291 4.38 9.79 -11.18
N HIS A 292 5.44 8.97 -11.15
CA HIS A 292 5.47 7.68 -11.86
C HIS A 292 4.34 6.77 -11.37
N TYR A 293 4.32 6.48 -10.07
CA TYR A 293 3.36 5.57 -9.47
C TYR A 293 1.92 6.11 -9.57
N ARG A 294 1.73 7.42 -9.40
CA ARG A 294 0.43 8.07 -9.58
C ARG A 294 -0.05 7.94 -11.03
N SER A 295 0.84 8.12 -12.01
CA SER A 295 0.49 7.93 -13.42
C SER A 295 0.09 6.49 -13.74
N VAL A 296 0.73 5.48 -13.12
CA VAL A 296 0.34 4.07 -13.26
C VAL A 296 -1.09 3.83 -12.78
N VAL A 297 -1.48 4.39 -11.64
CA VAL A 297 -2.85 4.27 -11.12
C VAL A 297 -3.87 4.96 -12.03
N LEU A 298 -3.59 6.21 -12.43
CA LEU A 298 -4.51 7.01 -13.25
C LEU A 298 -4.69 6.41 -14.66
N THR A 299 -3.60 6.02 -15.31
CA THR A 299 -3.66 5.36 -16.62
C THR A 299 -4.44 4.05 -16.56
N LYS A 300 -4.27 3.26 -15.49
CA LYS A 300 -5.03 2.03 -15.27
C LYS A 300 -6.53 2.29 -15.08
N ALA A 301 -6.90 3.34 -14.34
CA ALA A 301 -8.30 3.73 -14.18
C ALA A 301 -8.95 4.09 -15.52
N LEU A 302 -8.22 4.84 -16.36
CA LEU A 302 -8.66 5.36 -17.65
C LEU A 302 -8.78 4.29 -18.76
N GLU A 303 -8.30 3.06 -18.54
CA GLU A 303 -8.60 1.93 -19.43
C GLU A 303 -10.12 1.61 -19.45
N ARG A 304 -10.82 1.90 -18.35
CA ARG A 304 -12.26 1.67 -18.20
C ARG A 304 -13.07 2.77 -18.88
N ASP A 305 -14.34 2.48 -19.15
CA ASP A 305 -15.30 3.51 -19.55
C ASP A 305 -15.78 4.21 -18.28
N LEU A 306 -15.56 5.53 -18.20
CA LEU A 306 -15.76 6.32 -16.99
C LEU A 306 -16.77 7.43 -17.25
N SER A 307 -17.59 7.73 -16.25
CA SER A 307 -18.44 8.92 -16.26
C SER A 307 -17.64 10.21 -16.39
N PRO A 308 -18.26 11.30 -16.90
CA PRO A 308 -17.63 12.62 -16.94
C PRO A 308 -17.09 13.12 -15.59
N SER A 309 -17.76 12.77 -14.48
CA SER A 309 -17.30 13.12 -13.13
C SER A 309 -16.00 12.40 -12.73
N ALA A 310 -15.83 11.13 -13.13
CA ALA A 310 -14.59 10.39 -12.92
C ALA A 310 -13.45 10.92 -13.81
N HIS A 311 -13.74 11.30 -15.06
CA HIS A 311 -12.78 12.00 -15.91
C HIS A 311 -12.33 13.34 -15.31
N GLN A 312 -13.26 14.15 -14.79
CA GLN A 312 -12.93 15.41 -14.11
C GLN A 312 -11.98 15.20 -12.93
N ARG A 313 -12.19 14.15 -12.10
CA ARG A 313 -11.26 13.82 -11.00
C ARG A 313 -9.89 13.38 -11.50
N ALA A 314 -9.83 12.69 -12.65
CA ALA A 314 -8.57 12.34 -13.28
C ALA A 314 -7.83 13.59 -13.76
N VAL A 315 -8.51 14.53 -14.43
CA VAL A 315 -7.95 15.83 -14.84
C VAL A 315 -7.43 16.61 -13.64
N GLU A 316 -8.20 16.69 -12.55
CA GLU A 316 -7.76 17.34 -11.31
C GLU A 316 -6.51 16.67 -10.75
N SER A 317 -6.42 15.34 -10.84
CA SER A 317 -5.25 14.61 -10.36
C SER A 317 -4.01 14.81 -11.23
N VAL A 318 -4.16 15.14 -12.52
CA VAL A 318 -3.04 15.46 -13.42
C VAL A 318 -2.38 16.79 -13.05
N LYS A 319 -3.14 17.77 -12.53
CA LYS A 319 -2.62 19.09 -12.13
C LYS A 319 -1.49 19.00 -11.11
N ASP A 320 -1.58 18.02 -10.22
CA ASP A 320 -0.61 17.79 -9.13
C ASP A 320 0.60 16.94 -9.55
N ILE A 321 0.63 16.39 -10.76
CA ILE A 321 1.80 15.68 -11.29
C ILE A 321 2.82 16.74 -11.70
N HIS A 322 4.11 16.56 -11.42
CA HIS A 322 5.12 17.59 -11.74
C HIS A 322 5.84 17.30 -13.06
N SER A 323 6.14 16.04 -13.34
CA SER A 323 6.81 15.61 -14.55
C SER A 323 5.92 15.75 -15.78
N ASP A 324 6.37 16.56 -16.76
CA ASP A 324 5.74 16.68 -18.07
C ASP A 324 5.51 15.33 -18.74
N HIS A 325 6.48 14.43 -18.64
CA HIS A 325 6.38 13.09 -19.20
C HIS A 325 5.18 12.33 -18.62
N TYR A 326 5.05 12.28 -17.28
CA TYR A 326 3.97 11.56 -16.62
C TYR A 326 2.61 12.26 -16.76
N LYS A 327 2.56 13.60 -16.77
CA LYS A 327 1.34 14.34 -17.14
C LYS A 327 0.86 13.90 -18.51
N THR A 328 1.74 13.93 -19.50
CA THR A 328 1.44 13.56 -20.88
C THR A 328 0.98 12.11 -21.00
N GLN A 329 1.58 11.16 -20.27
CA GLN A 329 1.10 9.76 -20.28
C GLN A 329 -0.35 9.63 -19.79
N VAL A 330 -0.72 10.32 -18.70
CA VAL A 330 -2.10 10.27 -18.18
C VAL A 330 -3.07 10.96 -19.14
N ILE A 331 -2.71 12.13 -19.66
CA ILE A 331 -3.54 12.86 -20.63
C ILE A 331 -3.75 12.04 -21.91
N LYS A 332 -2.70 11.40 -22.44
CA LYS A 332 -2.81 10.50 -23.60
C LYS A 332 -3.74 9.32 -23.30
N SER A 333 -3.72 8.79 -22.07
CA SER A 333 -4.67 7.73 -21.68
C SER A 333 -6.12 8.24 -21.64
N LEU A 334 -6.34 9.43 -21.09
CA LEU A 334 -7.66 10.09 -21.05
C LEU A 334 -8.22 10.33 -22.46
N LEU A 335 -7.37 10.79 -23.37
CA LEU A 335 -7.72 11.10 -24.76
C LEU A 335 -7.78 9.87 -25.69
N ASN A 336 -7.64 8.64 -25.15
CA ASN A 336 -7.88 7.42 -25.94
C ASN A 336 -9.35 7.21 -26.30
N LYS A 337 -10.26 7.90 -25.62
CA LYS A 337 -11.70 7.89 -25.88
C LYS A 337 -12.21 9.32 -26.01
N SER A 338 -13.40 9.49 -26.59
CA SER A 338 -14.08 10.77 -26.58
C SER A 338 -14.46 11.13 -25.14
N ILE A 339 -14.22 12.37 -24.74
CA ILE A 339 -14.59 12.90 -23.42
C ILE A 339 -15.55 14.09 -23.57
N ASP A 340 -16.32 14.36 -22.51
CA ASP A 340 -17.32 15.43 -22.50
C ASP A 340 -16.68 16.82 -22.70
N GLU A 341 -17.38 17.70 -23.42
CA GLU A 341 -16.92 19.08 -23.71
C GLU A 341 -16.52 19.86 -22.45
N LYS A 342 -17.21 19.65 -21.32
CA LYS A 342 -16.84 20.31 -20.05
C LYS A 342 -15.52 19.79 -19.51
N VAL A 343 -15.25 18.50 -19.67
CA VAL A 343 -13.97 17.88 -19.28
C VAL A 343 -12.85 18.38 -20.20
N LEU A 344 -13.10 18.56 -21.50
CA LEU A 344 -12.15 19.17 -22.43
C LEU A 344 -11.78 20.59 -22.02
N ALA A 345 -12.78 21.41 -21.71
CA ALA A 345 -12.56 22.79 -21.25
C ALA A 345 -11.75 22.86 -19.95
N GLU A 346 -11.89 21.88 -19.05
CA GLU A 346 -11.08 21.78 -17.83
C GLU A 346 -9.67 21.22 -18.07
N LEU A 347 -9.50 20.36 -19.08
CA LEU A 347 -8.23 19.77 -19.46
C LEU A 347 -7.31 20.79 -20.15
N LEU A 348 -7.85 21.66 -21.00
CA LEU A 348 -7.05 22.62 -21.78
C LEU A 348 -6.09 23.47 -20.92
N PRO A 349 -6.52 24.13 -19.82
CA PRO A 349 -5.61 24.85 -18.94
C PRO A 349 -4.54 23.96 -18.28
N VAL A 350 -4.78 22.65 -18.15
CA VAL A 350 -3.76 21.72 -17.62
C VAL A 350 -2.67 21.48 -18.66
N THR A 351 -3.01 21.45 -19.94
CA THR A 351 -2.03 21.26 -21.03
C THR A 351 -0.99 22.38 -21.10
N SER A 352 -1.35 23.61 -20.73
CA SER A 352 -0.40 24.74 -20.69
C SER A 352 0.59 24.67 -19.52
N THR A 353 0.33 23.81 -18.54
CA THR A 353 1.26 23.55 -17.42
C THR A 353 2.37 22.55 -17.77
N ILE A 354 2.39 22.04 -19.01
CA ILE A 354 3.45 21.18 -19.54
C ILE A 354 4.55 22.09 -20.07
N GLY A 355 5.73 22.05 -19.45
CA GLY A 355 6.84 22.95 -19.76
C GLY A 355 7.57 22.62 -21.07
N SER A 356 7.61 21.34 -21.44
CA SER A 356 8.23 20.88 -22.69
C SER A 356 7.29 21.08 -23.88
N ASP A 357 7.71 21.91 -24.85
CA ASP A 357 7.01 22.08 -26.12
C ASP A 357 6.76 20.76 -26.87
N HIS A 358 7.70 19.81 -26.77
CA HIS A 358 7.55 18.49 -27.37
C HIS A 358 6.35 17.75 -26.76
N TYR A 359 6.29 17.64 -25.43
CA TYR A 359 5.18 16.97 -24.77
C TYR A 359 3.85 17.73 -24.90
N ARG A 360 3.89 19.07 -24.90
CA ARG A 360 2.70 19.90 -25.10
C ARG A 360 2.14 19.73 -26.52
N SER A 361 3.00 19.70 -27.54
CA SER A 361 2.59 19.45 -28.93
C SER A 361 2.02 18.06 -29.15
N GLU A 362 2.56 17.02 -28.50
CA GLU A 362 1.96 15.67 -28.53
C GLU A 362 0.52 15.69 -28.02
N VAL A 363 0.26 16.36 -26.89
CA VAL A 363 -1.07 16.44 -26.28
C VAL A 363 -2.04 17.25 -27.15
N LEU A 364 -1.62 18.43 -27.63
CA LEU A 364 -2.47 19.29 -28.46
C LEU A 364 -2.80 18.65 -29.82
N THR A 365 -1.84 17.95 -30.43
CA THR A 365 -2.08 17.17 -31.66
C THR A 365 -3.07 16.05 -31.39
N MET A 366 -2.92 15.33 -30.27
CA MET A 366 -3.84 14.24 -29.91
C MET A 366 -5.26 14.74 -29.61
N LEU A 367 -5.40 15.93 -29.01
CA LEU A 367 -6.69 16.61 -28.86
C LEU A 367 -7.33 16.87 -30.22
N LEU A 368 -6.58 17.46 -31.16
CA LEU A 368 -7.03 17.72 -32.53
C LEU A 368 -7.38 16.45 -33.32
N ASP A 369 -6.69 15.35 -33.08
CA ASP A 369 -6.94 14.11 -33.83
C ASP A 369 -8.13 13.30 -33.31
N ARG A 370 -8.50 13.46 -32.03
CA ARG A 370 -9.40 12.51 -31.35
C ARG A 370 -10.65 13.10 -30.70
N GLN A 371 -10.73 14.42 -30.60
CA GLN A 371 -11.83 15.08 -29.89
C GLN A 371 -12.58 16.03 -30.82
N ASP A 372 -13.84 16.24 -30.50
CA ASP A 372 -14.68 17.27 -31.11
C ASP A 372 -14.71 18.49 -30.20
N PHE A 373 -14.84 19.68 -30.80
CA PHE A 373 -14.80 20.94 -30.08
C PHE A 373 -15.93 21.84 -30.52
N SER A 374 -16.53 22.55 -29.56
CA SER A 374 -17.24 23.80 -29.89
C SER A 374 -16.27 24.83 -30.47
N ASP A 375 -16.80 25.84 -31.16
CA ASP A 375 -15.97 26.92 -31.72
C ASP A 375 -15.15 27.62 -30.62
N ALA A 376 -15.75 27.85 -29.44
CA ALA A 376 -15.06 28.50 -28.31
C ALA A 376 -13.91 27.65 -27.75
N THR A 377 -14.12 26.33 -27.56
CA THR A 377 -13.06 25.43 -27.06
C THR A 377 -11.96 25.24 -28.10
N PHE A 378 -12.30 25.23 -29.39
CA PHE A 378 -11.33 25.20 -30.47
C PHE A 378 -10.46 26.45 -30.47
N GLU A 379 -11.05 27.64 -30.35
CA GLU A 379 -10.30 28.89 -30.25
C GLU A 379 -9.34 28.87 -29.06
N GLN A 380 -9.79 28.40 -27.89
CA GLN A 380 -8.93 28.28 -26.71
C GLN A 380 -7.76 27.29 -26.92
N LEU A 381 -8.01 26.15 -27.59
CA LEU A 381 -6.95 25.20 -27.97
C LEU A 381 -5.92 25.86 -28.90
N VAL A 382 -6.38 26.66 -29.86
CA VAL A 382 -5.52 27.39 -30.80
C VAL A 382 -4.69 28.46 -30.08
N GLU A 383 -5.28 29.17 -29.11
CA GLU A 383 -4.56 30.11 -28.25
C GLU A 383 -3.44 29.40 -27.45
N TYR A 384 -3.73 28.27 -26.81
CA TYR A 384 -2.71 27.47 -26.13
C TYR A 384 -1.66 26.91 -27.07
N SER A 385 -1.98 26.69 -28.34
CA SER A 385 -1.00 26.28 -29.35
C SER A 385 -0.05 27.43 -29.69
N ALA A 386 -0.54 28.67 -29.71
CA ALA A 386 0.26 29.86 -30.00
C ALA A 386 1.28 30.22 -28.89
N GLU A 387 1.03 29.76 -27.66
CA GLU A 387 1.93 29.97 -26.51
C GLU A 387 3.16 29.07 -26.49
N ILE A 388 3.23 28.03 -27.34
CA ILE A 388 4.43 27.18 -27.48
C ILE A 388 5.61 28.04 -27.93
N GLU A 389 6.82 27.77 -27.44
CA GLU A 389 7.99 28.59 -27.79
C GLU A 389 8.55 28.21 -29.17
N SER A 390 8.69 26.90 -29.42
CA SER A 390 9.19 26.33 -30.67
C SER A 390 8.26 26.60 -31.85
N ASP A 391 8.71 27.44 -32.78
CA ASP A 391 8.05 27.70 -34.07
C ASP A 391 7.79 26.41 -34.88
N HIS A 392 8.68 25.44 -34.77
CA HIS A 392 8.52 24.14 -35.42
C HIS A 392 7.26 23.44 -34.90
N TYR A 393 7.16 23.25 -33.58
CA TYR A 393 6.01 22.56 -32.97
C TYR A 393 4.72 23.36 -33.13
N LYS A 394 4.76 24.71 -33.04
CA LYS A 394 3.62 25.57 -33.39
C LYS A 394 3.11 25.29 -34.80
N SER A 395 4.03 25.24 -35.77
CA SER A 395 3.65 25.00 -37.17
C SER A 395 3.07 23.61 -37.41
N GLU A 396 3.58 22.58 -36.73
CA GLU A 396 3.04 21.22 -36.84
C GLU A 396 1.60 21.14 -36.32
N ILE A 397 1.32 21.72 -35.15
CA ILE A 397 -0.02 21.73 -34.57
C ILE A 397 -1.00 22.51 -35.45
N LEU A 398 -0.63 23.71 -35.90
CA LEU A 398 -1.50 24.54 -36.75
C LEU A 398 -1.78 23.87 -38.09
N ARG A 399 -0.79 23.17 -38.67
CA ARG A 399 -0.99 22.40 -39.91
C ARG A 399 -1.90 21.20 -39.68
N ASN A 400 -1.72 20.44 -38.59
CA ASN A 400 -2.62 19.35 -38.22
C ASN A 400 -4.06 19.87 -38.02
N ALA A 401 -4.23 21.01 -37.33
CA ALA A 401 -5.55 21.62 -37.16
C ALA A 401 -6.20 22.00 -38.50
N LEU A 402 -5.42 22.49 -39.48
CA LEU A 402 -5.88 22.85 -40.82
C LEU A 402 -6.33 21.64 -41.66
N ASP A 403 -5.92 20.43 -41.30
CA ASP A 403 -6.32 19.19 -41.99
C ASP A 403 -7.72 18.70 -41.53
N ARG A 404 -8.24 19.20 -40.40
CA ARG A 404 -9.56 18.80 -39.89
C ARG A 404 -10.71 19.14 -40.83
N SER A 405 -11.70 18.25 -40.96
CA SER A 405 -12.82 18.44 -41.88
C SER A 405 -13.89 19.42 -41.38
N ASP A 406 -13.98 19.65 -40.07
CA ASP A 406 -15.02 20.43 -39.38
C ASP A 406 -14.67 21.92 -39.18
N LEU A 407 -13.78 22.46 -40.00
CA LEU A 407 -13.38 23.87 -39.92
C LEU A 407 -14.40 24.78 -40.60
N ASN A 408 -14.81 25.82 -39.88
CA ASN A 408 -15.56 26.96 -40.41
C ASN A 408 -14.64 28.19 -40.55
N ASP A 409 -15.16 29.27 -41.15
CA ASP A 409 -14.40 30.50 -41.38
C ASP A 409 -13.81 31.07 -40.08
N THR A 410 -14.55 31.02 -38.96
CA THR A 410 -14.11 31.47 -37.64
C THR A 410 -12.88 30.69 -37.15
N LYS A 411 -12.94 29.35 -37.18
CA LYS A 411 -11.83 28.47 -36.79
C LYS A 411 -10.58 28.71 -37.65
N ILE A 412 -10.75 28.92 -38.96
CA ILE A 412 -9.61 29.20 -39.85
C ILE A 412 -8.99 30.57 -39.54
N ILE A 413 -9.80 31.59 -39.26
CA ILE A 413 -9.30 32.92 -38.86
C ILE A 413 -8.51 32.82 -37.55
N ALA A 414 -8.98 32.05 -36.57
CA ALA A 414 -8.25 31.80 -35.32
C ALA A 414 -6.87 31.17 -35.59
N LEU A 415 -6.81 30.14 -36.44
CA LEU A 415 -5.55 29.48 -36.85
C LEU A 415 -4.58 30.46 -37.55
N LEU A 416 -5.07 31.28 -38.47
CA LEU A 416 -4.27 32.30 -39.15
C LEU A 416 -3.77 33.38 -38.18
N THR A 417 -4.58 33.72 -37.18
CA THR A 417 -4.20 34.66 -36.13
C THR A 417 -3.09 34.09 -35.25
N ALA A 418 -3.21 32.83 -34.83
CA ALA A 418 -2.17 32.12 -34.08
C ALA A 418 -0.88 31.98 -34.89
N ALA A 419 -0.96 31.73 -36.20
CA ALA A 419 0.22 31.62 -37.08
C ALA A 419 1.11 32.88 -37.03
N LYS A 420 0.55 34.07 -36.78
CA LYS A 420 1.32 35.32 -36.64
C LYS A 420 2.32 35.33 -35.48
N THR A 421 2.21 34.37 -34.56
CA THR A 421 3.15 34.18 -33.42
C THR A 421 4.37 33.33 -33.77
N ILE A 422 4.43 32.78 -35.00
CA ILE A 422 5.59 32.06 -35.53
C ILE A 422 6.59 33.09 -36.05
N ASN A 423 7.82 33.06 -35.54
CA ASN A 423 8.88 33.99 -35.93
C ASN A 423 9.65 33.49 -37.17
N SER A 424 9.74 32.18 -37.36
CA SER A 424 10.39 31.58 -38.52
C SER A 424 9.56 31.77 -39.78
N ASP A 425 10.05 32.59 -40.71
CA ASP A 425 9.51 32.76 -42.06
C ASP A 425 9.19 31.44 -42.76
N HIS A 426 10.08 30.44 -42.57
CA HIS A 426 9.92 29.11 -43.14
C HIS A 426 8.65 28.42 -42.60
N TYR A 427 8.56 28.27 -41.28
CA TYR A 427 7.44 27.59 -40.63
C TYR A 427 6.12 28.34 -40.79
N LEU A 428 6.14 29.67 -40.71
CA LEU A 428 4.95 30.49 -40.99
C LEU A 428 4.46 30.27 -42.43
N THR A 429 5.37 30.23 -43.40
CA THR A 429 5.01 29.94 -44.79
C THR A 429 4.39 28.56 -44.95
N GLU A 430 4.88 27.53 -44.24
CA GLU A 430 4.30 26.18 -44.31
C GLU A 430 2.84 26.15 -43.80
N VAL A 431 2.54 26.86 -42.71
CA VAL A 431 1.17 26.99 -42.19
C VAL A 431 0.28 27.70 -43.20
N LEU A 432 0.72 28.82 -43.76
CA LEU A 432 -0.05 29.58 -44.76
C LEU A 432 -0.30 28.76 -46.03
N VAL A 433 0.72 28.09 -46.56
CA VAL A 433 0.54 27.20 -47.72
C VAL A 433 -0.48 26.10 -47.42
N SER A 434 -0.50 25.55 -46.20
CA SER A 434 -1.48 24.54 -45.80
C SER A 434 -2.91 25.10 -45.70
N ALA A 435 -3.07 26.35 -45.26
CA ALA A 435 -4.38 27.01 -45.15
C ALA A 435 -4.99 27.42 -46.50
N THR A 436 -4.17 27.45 -47.56
CA THR A 436 -4.52 28.04 -48.85
C THR A 436 -5.79 27.43 -49.47
N SER A 437 -5.92 26.11 -49.47
CA SER A 437 -7.07 25.42 -50.10
C SER A 437 -8.42 25.89 -49.55
N ARG A 438 -8.47 26.21 -48.24
CA ARG A 438 -9.67 26.67 -47.55
C ARG A 438 -9.89 28.17 -47.70
N VAL A 439 -8.81 28.96 -47.66
CA VAL A 439 -8.89 30.43 -47.75
C VAL A 439 -9.30 30.89 -49.15
N ARG A 440 -8.85 30.20 -50.20
CA ARG A 440 -9.14 30.59 -51.59
C ARG A 440 -10.62 30.56 -51.93
N THR A 441 -11.33 29.55 -51.43
CA THR A 441 -12.77 29.39 -51.59
C THR A 441 -13.57 30.15 -50.54
N GLY A 442 -12.89 30.73 -49.55
CA GLY A 442 -13.49 31.44 -48.43
C GLY A 442 -13.90 32.88 -48.75
N ASN A 443 -14.52 33.53 -47.75
CA ASN A 443 -14.94 34.92 -47.82
C ASN A 443 -13.75 35.91 -47.80
N GLU A 444 -14.00 37.21 -48.01
CA GLU A 444 -12.93 38.21 -48.00
C GLU A 444 -12.28 38.41 -46.62
N ALA A 445 -12.99 38.13 -45.52
CA ALA A 445 -12.40 38.20 -44.18
C ALA A 445 -11.28 37.15 -44.02
N LEU A 446 -11.48 35.93 -44.53
CA LEU A 446 -10.46 34.87 -44.54
C LEU A 446 -9.23 35.29 -45.36
N LYS A 447 -9.45 35.80 -46.57
CA LYS A 447 -8.33 36.26 -47.43
C LYS A 447 -7.58 37.42 -46.78
N ASN A 448 -8.26 38.31 -46.07
CA ASN A 448 -7.63 39.40 -45.34
C ASN A 448 -6.82 38.90 -44.13
N ALA A 449 -7.36 37.95 -43.35
CA ALA A 449 -6.62 37.32 -42.26
C ALA A 449 -5.35 36.62 -42.75
N TYR A 450 -5.44 35.91 -43.88
CA TYR A 450 -4.28 35.26 -44.52
C TYR A 450 -3.22 36.29 -44.93
N ARG A 451 -3.62 37.35 -45.63
CA ARG A 451 -2.69 38.41 -46.06
C ARG A 451 -2.05 39.11 -44.87
N ASP A 452 -2.80 39.32 -43.79
CA ASP A 452 -2.28 39.91 -42.56
C ASP A 452 -1.23 39.02 -41.87
N ALA A 453 -1.47 37.71 -41.84
CA ALA A 453 -0.48 36.75 -41.37
C ALA A 453 0.76 36.69 -42.29
N ALA A 454 0.58 36.70 -43.62
CA ALA A 454 1.68 36.68 -44.57
C ALA A 454 2.62 37.89 -44.43
N ARG A 455 2.10 39.07 -44.05
CA ARG A 455 2.91 40.27 -43.79
C ARG A 455 3.90 40.15 -42.63
N LYS A 456 3.80 39.10 -41.81
CA LYS A 456 4.79 38.77 -40.77
C LYS A 456 6.03 38.05 -41.32
N ILE A 457 6.02 37.65 -42.59
CA ILE A 457 7.18 37.03 -43.24
C ILE A 457 8.13 38.12 -43.74
N ASP A 458 9.36 38.14 -43.22
CA ASP A 458 10.37 39.13 -43.61
C ASP A 458 11.08 38.74 -44.92
N SER A 459 11.30 37.45 -45.15
CA SER A 459 11.92 36.95 -46.37
C SER A 459 11.02 37.08 -47.59
N GLU A 460 11.46 37.86 -48.58
CA GLU A 460 10.77 38.03 -49.86
C GLU A 460 10.48 36.70 -50.57
N THR A 461 11.37 35.71 -50.43
CA THR A 461 11.22 34.39 -51.05
C THR A 461 10.05 33.63 -50.44
N TYR A 462 9.99 33.61 -49.10
CA TYR A 462 8.94 32.94 -48.33
C TYR A 462 7.59 33.69 -48.45
N TYR A 463 7.61 35.02 -48.36
CA TYR A 463 6.44 35.87 -48.56
C TYR A 463 5.84 35.66 -49.96
N GLY A 464 6.69 35.71 -51.00
CA GLY A 464 6.27 35.46 -52.37
C GLY A 464 5.71 34.05 -52.56
N ARG A 465 6.24 33.03 -51.85
CA ARG A 465 5.70 31.66 -51.86
C ARG A 465 4.30 31.62 -51.25
N ALA A 466 4.10 32.23 -50.08
CA ALA A 466 2.79 32.29 -49.42
C ALA A 466 1.74 33.05 -50.27
N MET A 467 2.10 34.21 -50.84
CA MET A 467 1.18 34.99 -51.66
C MET A 467 0.82 34.29 -52.98
N ARG A 468 1.81 33.70 -53.67
CA ARG A 468 1.53 32.91 -54.89
C ARG A 468 0.65 31.69 -54.61
N ALA A 469 0.73 31.10 -53.43
CA ALA A 469 -0.17 30.01 -53.06
C ALA A 469 -1.62 30.49 -52.98
N LEU A 470 -1.88 31.67 -52.41
CA LEU A 470 -3.24 32.25 -52.35
C LEU A 470 -3.81 32.55 -53.75
N ASP A 471 -2.98 33.04 -54.67
CA ASP A 471 -3.43 33.48 -56.00
C ASP A 471 -3.60 32.33 -57.01
N ARG A 472 -2.84 31.24 -56.86
CA ARG A 472 -2.86 30.06 -57.74
C ARG A 472 -3.85 29.02 -57.32
#